data_AF-A0A0D1JZG4-F1
#
_entry.id   AF-A0A0D1JZG4-F1
#
_cell.length_a   1.000
_cell.length_b   1.000
_cell.length_c   1.000
_cell.angle_alpha   90.00
_cell.angle_beta   90.00
_cell.angle_gamma   90.00
#
_symmetry.space_group_name_H-M   'P 1'
#
loop_
_entity.id
_entity.type
_entity.pdbx_description
1 polymer ?
#
loop_
_entity_poly.entity_id
_entity_poly.type
_entity_poly.pdbx_seq_one_letter_code
_entity_poly.pdbx_strand_id
1 'polypeptide(L)'
;MRAFVLGVLALDGALSAIAGALFLPLYLGPVPFPISALISGLVNAALVWAGLQWTTNSRLAALPMWVWLSTVVILLLGGPGDDVVFGGRGIMQASPLIFLLLGATPPGVVLWRHARRRAEMPG
;
A
#
# COMPACT_ATOMS: atom_id res chain seq x y z
N MET A 1 10.17 -4.97 22.10
CA MET A 1 9.13 -5.71 21.34
C MET A 1 8.36 -4.82 20.35
N ARG A 2 7.69 -3.74 20.79
CA ARG A 2 6.81 -2.93 19.92
C ARG A 2 7.50 -2.36 18.67
N ALA A 3 8.71 -1.83 18.80
CA ALA A 3 9.48 -1.30 17.67
C ALA A 3 9.83 -2.37 16.62
N PHE A 4 10.14 -3.59 17.06
CA PHE A 4 10.41 -4.71 16.16
C PHE A 4 9.18 -5.09 15.34
N VAL A 5 8.00 -5.20 15.98
CA VAL A 5 6.73 -5.49 15.30
C VAL A 5 6.41 -4.40 14.26
N LEU A 6 6.55 -3.12 14.61
CA LEU A 6 6.33 -2.02 13.67
C LEU A 6 7.31 -2.06 12.50
N GLY A 7 8.57 -2.45 12.74
CA GLY A 7 9.56 -2.64 11.69
C GLY A 7 9.20 -3.77 10.72
N VAL A 8 8.71 -4.91 11.23
CA VAL A 8 8.24 -6.03 10.40
C VAL A 8 7.02 -5.61 9.57
N LEU A 9 6.03 -4.97 10.18
CA LEU A 9 4.86 -4.48 9.44
C LEU A 9 5.25 -3.47 8.35
N ALA A 10 6.26 -2.64 8.60
CA ALA A 10 6.79 -1.71 7.61
C ALA A 10 7.46 -2.43 6.43
N LEU A 11 8.28 -3.45 6.72
CA LEU A 11 8.90 -4.31 5.70
C LEU A 11 7.84 -5.05 4.87
N ASP A 12 6.81 -5.61 5.52
CA ASP A 12 5.69 -6.27 4.83
C ASP A 12 4.94 -5.30 3.91
N GLY A 13 4.85 -4.02 4.28
CA GLY A 13 4.33 -2.96 3.42
C GLY A 13 5.15 -2.79 2.13
N ALA A 14 6.48 -2.78 2.22
CA ALA A 14 7.36 -2.75 1.04
C ALA A 14 7.19 -4.01 0.17
N LEU A 15 7.21 -5.19 0.79
CA LEU A 15 7.07 -6.46 0.06
C LEU A 15 5.73 -6.55 -0.67
N SER A 16 4.65 -6.08 -0.03
CA SER A 16 3.33 -5.99 -0.66
C SER A 16 3.31 -5.04 -1.86
N ALA A 17 4.00 -3.88 -1.79
CA ALA A 17 4.11 -2.96 -2.91
C ALA A 17 4.85 -3.59 -4.09
N ILE A 18 5.97 -4.26 -3.82
CA ILE A 18 6.78 -4.94 -4.84
C ILE A 18 5.97 -6.05 -5.51
N ALA A 19 5.39 -6.96 -4.73
CA ALA A 19 4.57 -8.04 -5.26
C ALA A 19 3.37 -7.47 -6.06
N GLY A 20 2.67 -6.49 -5.51
CA GLY A 20 1.52 -5.87 -6.15
C GLY A 20 1.87 -5.24 -7.51
N ALA A 21 3.00 -4.54 -7.60
CA ALA A 21 3.49 -3.93 -8.83
C ALA A 21 3.92 -4.97 -9.88
N LEU A 22 4.62 -6.03 -9.47
CA LEU A 22 5.07 -7.08 -10.38
C LEU A 22 3.91 -7.94 -10.92
N PHE A 23 2.87 -8.16 -10.13
CA PHE A 23 1.66 -8.88 -10.54
C PHE A 23 0.57 -7.98 -11.12
N LEU A 24 0.84 -6.69 -11.30
CA LEU A 24 -0.10 -5.74 -11.90
C LEU A 24 -0.50 -6.08 -13.34
N PRO A 25 0.37 -6.59 -14.23
CA PRO A 25 0.00 -7.01 -15.58
C PRO A 25 -0.61 -8.42 -15.59
N LEU A 26 -1.38 -8.79 -14.56
CA LEU A 26 -2.23 -9.98 -14.62
C LEU A 26 -3.40 -9.71 -15.56
N TYR A 27 -3.61 -10.61 -16.52
CA TYR A 27 -4.68 -10.50 -17.51
C TYR A 27 -5.75 -11.55 -17.24
N LEU A 28 -7.01 -11.16 -17.40
CA LEU A 28 -8.14 -12.09 -17.55
C LEU A 28 -8.49 -12.12 -19.04
N GLY A 29 -7.98 -13.12 -19.75
CA GLY A 29 -8.03 -13.14 -21.22
C GLY A 29 -7.23 -11.96 -21.80
N PRO A 30 -7.81 -11.10 -22.67
CA PRO A 30 -7.10 -9.94 -23.23
C PRO A 30 -7.16 -8.68 -22.35
N VAL A 31 -7.93 -8.69 -21.25
CA VAL A 31 -8.19 -7.49 -20.44
C VAL A 31 -7.28 -7.48 -19.20
N PRO A 32 -6.54 -6.39 -18.94
CA PRO A 32 -5.76 -6.27 -17.71
C PRO A 32 -6.69 -6.23 -16.49
N PHE A 33 -6.37 -7.04 -15.49
CA PHE A 33 -7.17 -7.20 -14.28
C PHE A 33 -6.31 -6.88 -13.04
N PRO A 34 -6.42 -5.66 -12.46
CA PRO A 34 -5.52 -5.16 -11.41
C PRO A 34 -5.83 -5.76 -10.03
N ILE A 35 -6.01 -7.08 -9.95
CA ILE A 35 -6.33 -7.78 -8.71
C ILE A 35 -5.21 -7.65 -7.67
N SER A 36 -3.96 -7.61 -8.12
CA SER A 36 -2.80 -7.43 -7.25
C SER A 36 -2.82 -6.07 -6.54
N ALA A 37 -3.33 -5.02 -7.18
CA ALA A 37 -3.51 -3.69 -6.61
C ALA A 37 -4.50 -3.71 -5.45
N LEU A 38 -5.63 -4.38 -5.66
CA LEU A 38 -6.66 -4.54 -4.64
C LEU A 38 -6.14 -5.36 -3.45
N ILE A 39 -5.50 -6.50 -3.72
CA ILE A 39 -4.92 -7.36 -2.68
C ILE A 39 -3.86 -6.59 -1.90
N SER A 40 -2.95 -5.88 -2.57
CA SER A 40 -1.92 -5.08 -1.92
C SER A 40 -2.54 -4.01 -1.01
N GLY A 41 -3.60 -3.33 -1.45
CA GLY A 41 -4.33 -2.37 -0.63
C GLY A 41 -4.98 -2.99 0.62
N LEU A 42 -5.60 -4.17 0.47
CA LEU A 42 -6.20 -4.88 1.60
C LEU A 42 -5.14 -5.36 2.61
N VAL A 43 -4.01 -5.86 2.13
CA VAL A 43 -2.85 -6.22 2.97
C VAL A 43 -2.35 -4.98 3.70
N ASN A 44 -2.16 -3.87 3.00
CA ASN A 44 -1.70 -2.62 3.61
C ASN A 44 -2.67 -2.12 4.69
N ALA A 45 -3.99 -2.22 4.46
CA ALA A 45 -5.00 -1.93 5.47
C ALA A 45 -4.91 -2.83 6.70
N ALA A 46 -4.70 -4.13 6.50
CA ALA A 46 -4.51 -5.09 7.60
C ALA A 46 -3.25 -4.78 8.41
N LEU A 47 -2.14 -4.42 7.76
CA LEU A 47 -0.88 -4.04 8.40
C LEU A 47 -1.04 -2.77 9.24
N VAL A 48 -1.69 -1.75 8.70
CA VAL A 48 -1.98 -0.51 9.43
C VAL A 48 -2.93 -0.77 10.61
N TRP A 49 -3.98 -1.59 10.40
CA TRP A 49 -4.88 -1.99 11.48
C TRP A 49 -4.14 -2.74 12.59
N ALA A 50 -3.24 -3.65 12.26
CA ALA A 50 -2.40 -4.34 13.23
C ALA A 50 -1.47 -3.36 13.97
N GLY A 51 -0.88 -2.39 13.26
CA GLY A 51 -0.09 -1.31 13.85
C GLY A 51 -0.88 -0.51 14.89
N LEU A 52 -2.14 -0.20 14.63
CA LEU A 52 -3.01 0.52 15.56
C LEU A 52 -3.31 -0.27 16.85
N GLN A 53 -3.20 -1.60 16.85
CA GLN A 53 -3.32 -2.42 18.07
C GLN A 53 -2.06 -2.38 18.94
N TRP A 54 -0.90 -2.04 18.34
CA TRP A 54 0.41 -2.08 19.00
C TRP A 54 0.94 -0.70 19.45
N THR A 55 0.39 0.40 18.92
CA THR A 55 0.79 1.76 19.30
C THR A 55 -0.39 2.72 19.40
N THR A 56 -0.34 3.61 20.39
CA THR A 56 -1.30 4.71 20.54
C THR A 56 -1.01 5.87 19.58
N ASN A 57 0.18 5.92 18.97
CA ASN A 57 0.56 6.95 18.01
C ASN A 57 0.12 6.54 16.60
N SER A 58 -0.92 7.20 16.08
CA SER A 58 -1.47 6.93 14.74
C SER A 58 -0.44 7.12 13.62
N ARG A 59 0.56 8.01 13.79
CA ARG A 59 1.61 8.20 12.78
C ARG A 59 2.53 6.99 12.66
N LEU A 60 2.86 6.36 13.79
CA LEU A 60 3.67 5.14 13.80
C LEU A 60 2.90 3.92 13.28
N ALA A 61 1.59 3.85 13.52
CA ALA A 61 0.75 2.78 12.97
C ALA A 61 0.61 2.87 11.44
N ALA A 62 0.77 4.06 10.85
CA ALA A 62 0.73 4.28 9.41
C ALA A 62 2.05 3.95 8.69
N LEU A 63 3.09 3.49 9.40
CA LEU A 63 4.39 3.15 8.81
C LEU A 63 4.30 2.21 7.60
N PRO A 64 3.51 1.11 7.62
CA PRO A 64 3.38 0.23 6.46
C PRO A 64 2.89 0.96 5.22
N MET A 65 1.94 1.87 5.38
CA MET A 65 1.39 2.68 4.29
C MET A 65 2.44 3.64 3.72
N TRP A 66 3.22 4.30 4.58
CA TRP A 66 4.28 5.21 4.13
C TRP A 66 5.41 4.48 3.41
N VAL A 67 5.81 3.32 3.91
CA VAL A 67 6.83 2.49 3.28
C VAL A 67 6.33 1.95 1.94
N TRP A 68 5.11 1.42 1.91
CA TRP A 68 4.45 1.00 0.67
C TRP A 68 4.46 2.13 -0.38
N LEU A 69 4.05 3.35 0.00
CA LEU A 69 4.00 4.50 -0.91
C LEU A 69 5.39 4.90 -1.41
N SER A 70 6.39 4.87 -0.53
CA SER A 70 7.78 5.14 -0.88
C SER A 70 8.31 4.11 -1.88
N THR A 71 8.01 2.83 -1.66
CA THR A 71 8.34 1.75 -2.59
C THR A 71 7.69 1.94 -3.95
N VAL A 72 6.40 2.32 -4.00
CA VAL A 72 5.71 2.62 -5.27
C VAL A 72 6.36 3.78 -6.01
N VAL A 73 6.74 4.86 -5.31
CA VAL A 73 7.45 5.99 -5.92
C VAL A 73 8.79 5.55 -6.49
N ILE A 74 9.56 4.73 -5.76
CA ILE A 74 10.82 4.19 -6.26
C ILE A 74 10.60 3.37 -7.53
N LEU A 75 9.62 2.47 -7.54
CA LEU A 75 9.28 1.64 -8.71
C LEU A 75 8.75 2.48 -9.90
N LEU A 76 8.17 3.64 -9.63
CA LEU A 76 7.68 4.58 -10.64
C LEU A 76 8.83 5.37 -11.31
N LEU A 77 9.84 5.74 -10.53
CA LEU A 77 10.99 6.51 -11.02
C LEU A 77 11.97 5.67 -11.85
N GLY A 78 11.87 4.34 -11.78
CA GLY A 78 12.66 3.42 -12.60
C GLY A 78 13.36 2.36 -11.76
N GLY A 79 13.46 1.16 -12.32
CA GLY A 79 14.25 0.05 -11.80
C GLY A 79 15.70 0.10 -12.31
N PRO A 80 16.59 -0.75 -11.74
CA PRO A 80 17.96 -0.87 -12.23
C PRO A 80 17.97 -1.24 -13.71
N GLY A 81 18.69 -0.47 -14.54
CA GLY A 81 18.75 -0.67 -15.99
C GLY A 81 17.83 0.25 -16.82
N ASP A 82 17.33 1.36 -16.25
CA ASP A 82 16.38 2.29 -16.88
C ASP A 82 14.99 1.65 -17.20
N ASP A 83 14.70 0.49 -16.61
CA ASP A 83 13.43 -0.21 -16.80
C ASP A 83 12.30 0.42 -15.98
N VAL A 84 11.21 0.83 -16.62
CA VAL A 84 10.02 1.36 -15.93
C VAL A 84 9.06 0.22 -15.60
N VAL A 85 8.89 -0.09 -14.31
CA VAL A 85 8.03 -1.19 -13.82
C VAL A 85 6.57 -1.02 -14.24
N PHE A 86 6.10 0.22 -14.37
CA PHE A 86 4.75 0.56 -14.79
C PHE A 86 4.62 0.94 -16.28
N GLY A 87 5.58 0.57 -17.14
CA GLY A 87 5.70 1.01 -18.54
C GLY A 87 4.71 0.41 -19.55
N GLY A 88 3.51 -0.02 -19.13
CA GLY A 88 2.53 -0.65 -20.03
C GLY A 88 1.94 0.31 -21.08
N ARG A 89 1.48 -0.23 -22.21
CA ARG A 89 0.82 0.55 -23.29
C ARG A 89 -0.72 0.59 -23.10
N GLY A 90 -1.37 1.65 -23.57
CA GLY A 90 -2.84 1.79 -23.51
C GLY A 90 -3.35 2.04 -22.09
N ILE A 91 -4.41 1.33 -21.66
CA ILE A 91 -4.97 1.41 -20.28
C ILE A 91 -3.90 1.18 -19.21
N MET A 92 -2.87 0.38 -19.51
CA MET A 92 -1.80 0.10 -18.57
C MET A 92 -0.88 1.31 -18.29
N GLN A 93 -1.01 2.43 -19.03
CA GLN A 93 -0.35 3.68 -18.65
C GLN A 93 -0.95 4.29 -17.38
N ALA A 94 -2.22 4.02 -17.09
CA ALA A 94 -2.87 4.46 -15.86
C ALA A 94 -2.59 3.54 -14.67
N SER A 95 -1.84 2.44 -14.86
CA SER A 95 -1.59 1.44 -13.81
C SER A 95 -0.96 1.99 -12.53
N PRO A 96 0.00 2.96 -12.56
CA PRO A 96 0.48 3.60 -11.34
C PRO A 96 -0.65 4.26 -10.54
N LEU A 97 -1.55 4.97 -11.23
CA LEU A 97 -2.67 5.66 -10.59
C LEU A 97 -3.67 4.67 -10.01
N ILE A 98 -3.99 3.61 -10.76
CA ILE A 98 -4.86 2.52 -10.29
C ILE A 98 -4.23 1.84 -9.06
N PHE A 99 -2.93 1.57 -9.10
CA PHE A 99 -2.19 0.95 -8.00
C PHE A 99 -2.16 1.84 -6.76
N LEU A 100 -1.88 3.13 -6.93
CA LEU A 100 -1.94 4.12 -5.85
C LEU A 100 -3.34 4.23 -5.24
N LEU A 101 -4.38 4.34 -6.07
CA LEU A 101 -5.75 4.45 -5.60
C LEU A 101 -6.19 3.20 -4.84
N LEU A 102 -6.02 2.01 -5.42
CA LEU A 102 -6.45 0.76 -4.80
C LEU A 102 -5.57 0.37 -3.60
N GLY A 103 -4.27 0.68 -3.66
CA GLY A 103 -3.30 0.35 -2.62
C GLY A 103 -3.34 1.27 -1.39
N ALA A 104 -3.62 2.56 -1.58
CA ALA A 104 -3.62 3.55 -0.50
C ALA A 104 -5.00 3.83 0.10
N THR A 105 -6.09 3.62 -0.66
CA THR A 105 -7.45 3.95 -0.18
C THR A 105 -7.85 3.09 1.03
N PRO A 106 -7.73 1.74 1.00
CA PRO A 106 -8.13 0.91 2.14
C PRO A 106 -7.42 1.28 3.46
N PRO A 107 -6.07 1.41 3.54
CA PRO A 107 -5.41 1.82 4.78
C PRO A 107 -5.77 3.26 5.18
N GLY A 108 -5.97 4.16 4.22
CA GLY A 108 -6.45 5.53 4.48
C GLY A 108 -7.82 5.55 5.18
N VAL A 109 -8.75 4.70 4.74
CA VAL A 109 -10.07 4.54 5.37
C VAL A 109 -9.95 3.99 6.80
N VAL A 110 -9.05 3.04 7.04
CA VAL A 110 -8.79 2.50 8.40
C VAL A 110 -8.31 3.61 9.33
N LEU A 111 -7.32 4.40 8.91
CA LEU A 111 -6.77 5.51 9.70
C LEU A 111 -7.82 6.59 9.96
N TRP A 112 -8.60 6.95 8.94
CA TRP A 112 -9.65 7.96 9.06
C TRP A 112 -10.76 7.53 10.03
N ARG A 113 -11.24 6.28 9.93
CA ARG A 113 -12.22 5.73 10.88
C ARG A 113 -11.69 5.71 12.31
N HIS A 114 -10.39 5.41 12.49
CA HIS A 114 -9.76 5.46 13.81
C HIS A 114 -9.69 6.88 14.37
N ALA A 115 -9.28 7.85 13.56
CA ALA A 115 -9.19 9.25 13.96
C ALA A 115 -10.57 9.82 14.36
N ARG A 116 -11.62 9.51 13.59
CA ARG A 116 -13.00 9.92 13.91
C ARG A 116 -13.47 9.39 15.26
N ARG A 117 -13.29 8.09 15.51
CA ARG A 117 -13.66 7.47 16.80
C ARG A 117 -12.96 8.13 17.99
N ARG A 118 -11.70 8.55 17.85
CA ARG A 118 -11.01 9.27 18.92
C ARG A 118 -11.56 10.66 19.16
N ALA A 119 -12.02 11.36 18.12
CA ALA A 119 -12.61 12.69 18.26
C ALA A 119 -14.00 12.66 18.92
N GLU A 120 -14.73 11.55 18.77
CA GLU A 120 -16.06 11.33 19.36
C GLU A 120 -16.02 10.91 20.83
N MET A 121 -14.86 10.50 21.37
CA MET A 121 -14.69 10.21 22.79
C MET A 121 -14.16 11.47 23.51
N PRO A 122 -15.02 12.32 24.11
CA PRO A 122 -14.55 13.39 24.97
C PRO A 122 -13.81 12.76 26.15
N GLY A 123 -12.53 13.13 26.29
CA GLY A 123 -11.70 12.78 27.45
C GLY A 123 -12.06 13.60 28.67
#